data_AF-A0A1I1IDG6-F1
#
_entry.id   AF-A0A1I1IDG6-F1
#
_cell.length_a   1.000
_cell.length_b   1.000
_cell.length_c   1.000
_cell.angle_alpha   90.00
_cell.angle_beta   90.00
_cell.angle_gamma   90.00
#
_symmetry.space_group_name_H-M   'P 1'
#
loop_
_entity.id
_entity.type
_entity.pdbx_description
1 polymer ?
#
loop_
_entity_poly.entity_id
_entity_poly.type
_entity_poly.pdbx_seq_one_letter_code
_entity_poly.pdbx_strand_id
1 'polypeptide(L)'
;MENKIKELKEFMANEKQKTQLQIDNLIADDREDEARTYRAALNIYDVFTSLIDVPYKQAAGDERGFIDGFKKLSVNVPALWRNSLSKAKEHNDAEKIMIEEAKLKVADSIIEKFDELF
;
A
#
# COMPACT_ATOMS: atom_id res chain seq x y z
N MET A 1 14.49 -14.32 8.37
CA MET A 1 13.42 -13.30 8.45
C MET A 1 13.92 -11.86 8.39
N GLU A 2 14.82 -11.40 9.27
CA GLU A 2 15.21 -9.97 9.36
C GLU A 2 15.68 -9.33 8.04
N ASN A 3 16.57 -10.01 7.30
CA ASN A 3 17.04 -9.53 6.00
C ASN A 3 15.89 -9.37 4.98
N LYS A 4 14.94 -10.32 4.96
CA LYS A 4 13.76 -10.27 4.07
C LYS A 4 12.85 -9.08 4.43
N ILE A 5 12.63 -8.84 5.73
CA ILE A 5 11.85 -7.68 6.20
C ILE A 5 12.55 -6.38 5.84
N LYS A 6 13.87 -6.32 6.01
CA LYS A 6 14.67 -5.16 5.60
C LYS A 6 14.51 -4.90 4.10
N GLU A 7 14.64 -5.93 3.26
CA GLU A 7 14.47 -5.80 1.80
C GLU A 7 13.06 -5.30 1.44
N LEU A 8 12.02 -5.83 2.06
CA LEU A 8 10.64 -5.38 1.85
C LEU A 8 10.47 -3.90 2.23
N LYS A 9 11.03 -3.47 3.36
CA LYS A 9 10.97 -2.08 3.81
C LYS A 9 11.76 -1.13 2.89
N GLU A 10 12.91 -1.57 2.39
CA GLU A 10 13.70 -0.81 1.41
C GLU A 10 12.96 -0.66 0.08
N PHE A 11 12.32 -1.74 -0.40
CA PHE A 11 11.44 -1.68 -1.56
C PHE A 11 10.32 -0.64 -1.36
N MET A 12 9.61 -0.71 -0.24
CA MET A 12 8.54 0.25 0.08
C MET A 12 9.06 1.70 0.18
N ALA A 13 10.23 1.91 0.79
CA ALA A 13 10.82 3.24 0.92
C ALA A 13 11.19 3.84 -0.45
N ASN A 14 11.76 3.03 -1.35
CA ASN A 14 12.10 3.44 -2.71
C ASN A 14 10.85 3.78 -3.53
N GLU A 15 9.82 2.95 -3.47
CA GLU A 15 8.56 3.20 -4.18
C GLU A 15 7.79 4.41 -3.60
N LYS A 16 7.86 4.61 -2.28
CA LYS A 16 7.34 5.82 -1.62
C LYS A 16 8.05 7.07 -2.13
N GLN A 17 9.38 7.04 -2.24
CA GLN A 17 10.14 8.18 -2.76
C GLN A 17 9.80 8.50 -4.22
N LYS A 18 9.68 7.48 -5.08
CA LYS A 18 9.24 7.67 -6.48
C LYS A 18 7.85 8.29 -6.55
N THR A 19 6.93 7.80 -5.72
CA THR A 19 5.57 8.34 -5.63
C THR A 19 5.58 9.81 -5.18
N GLN A 20 6.43 10.16 -4.20
CA GLN A 20 6.59 11.55 -3.75
C GLN A 20 7.12 12.45 -4.88
N LEU A 21 8.15 11.99 -5.60
CA LEU A 21 8.68 12.74 -6.74
C LEU A 21 7.62 12.96 -7.83
N GLN A 22 6.78 11.95 -8.09
CA GLN A 22 5.66 12.09 -9.02
C GLN A 22 4.64 13.15 -8.57
N ILE A 23 4.32 13.19 -7.27
CA ILE A 23 3.45 14.22 -6.69
C ILE A 23 4.05 15.61 -6.90
N ASP A 24 5.34 15.77 -6.59
CA ASP A 24 6.02 17.06 -6.69
C ASP A 24 6.06 17.56 -8.14
N ASN A 25 6.31 16.68 -9.11
CA ASN A 25 6.26 17.00 -10.53
C ASN A 25 4.85 17.43 -11.00
N LEU A 26 3.81 16.71 -10.57
CA LEU A 26 2.43 17.08 -10.91
C LEU A 26 2.03 18.45 -10.34
N ILE A 27 2.48 18.77 -9.12
CA ILE A 27 2.25 20.08 -8.50
C ILE A 27 2.98 21.17 -9.28
N ALA A 28 4.23 20.92 -9.70
CA ALA A 28 5.00 21.88 -10.50
C ALA A 28 4.37 22.15 -11.88
N ASP A 29 3.63 21.19 -12.42
CA ASP A 29 2.88 21.30 -13.68
C ASP A 29 1.44 21.81 -13.51
N ASP A 30 1.07 22.36 -12.34
CA ASP A 30 -0.29 22.84 -12.00
C ASP A 30 -1.40 21.76 -12.08
N ARG A 31 -1.04 20.47 -11.95
CA ARG A 31 -1.94 19.30 -12.00
C ARG A 31 -2.27 18.77 -10.61
N GLU A 32 -2.78 19.66 -9.75
CA GLU A 32 -2.99 19.34 -8.34
C GLU A 32 -4.09 18.29 -8.09
N ASP A 33 -5.09 18.23 -8.96
CA ASP A 33 -6.15 17.21 -8.95
C ASP A 33 -5.57 15.79 -9.13
N GLU A 34 -4.66 15.61 -10.08
CA GLU A 34 -3.93 14.35 -10.26
C GLU A 34 -3.01 14.05 -9.09
N ALA A 35 -2.34 15.06 -8.55
CA ALA A 35 -1.46 14.90 -7.39
C ALA A 35 -2.22 14.38 -6.15
N ARG A 36 -3.50 14.72 -5.98
CA ARG A 36 -4.35 14.18 -4.88
C ARG A 36 -4.48 12.66 -4.93
N THR A 37 -4.63 12.09 -6.12
CA THR A 37 -4.70 10.63 -6.31
C THR A 37 -3.41 9.96 -5.83
N TYR A 38 -2.25 10.50 -6.21
CA TYR A 38 -0.96 9.96 -5.79
C TYR A 38 -0.70 10.15 -4.29
N ARG A 39 -1.15 11.25 -3.67
CA ARG A 39 -1.06 11.45 -2.21
C ARG A 39 -1.82 10.36 -1.45
N ALA A 40 -2.99 9.96 -1.93
CA ALA A 40 -3.76 8.89 -1.32
C ALA A 40 -3.02 7.53 -1.43
N ALA A 41 -2.37 7.27 -2.56
CA ALA A 41 -1.54 6.08 -2.77
C ALA A 41 -0.27 6.09 -1.89
N LEU A 42 0.37 7.25 -1.72
CA LEU A 42 1.56 7.43 -0.88
C LEU A 42 1.31 7.01 0.59
N ASN A 43 0.12 7.30 1.12
CA ASN A 43 -0.25 6.92 2.49
C ASN A 43 -0.33 5.40 2.69
N ILE A 44 -0.50 4.62 1.61
CA ILE A 44 -0.59 3.15 1.71
C ILE A 44 0.72 2.53 2.19
N TYR A 45 1.88 3.12 1.85
CA TYR A 45 3.17 2.64 2.37
C TYR A 45 3.26 2.73 3.90
N ASP A 46 2.69 3.78 4.51
CA ASP A 46 2.69 3.94 5.97
C ASP A 46 1.70 2.98 6.65
N VAL A 47 0.54 2.75 6.02
CA VAL A 47 -0.41 1.72 6.46
C VAL A 47 0.27 0.36 6.45
N PHE A 48 0.88 -0.05 5.33
CA PHE A 48 1.52 -1.36 5.20
C PHE A 48 2.74 -1.52 6.11
N THR A 49 3.49 -0.45 6.39
CA THR A 49 4.57 -0.49 7.39
C THR A 49 4.02 -0.94 8.75
N SER A 50 2.87 -0.39 9.15
CA SER A 50 2.18 -0.81 10.37
C SER A 50 1.66 -2.25 10.30
N LEU A 51 1.15 -2.67 9.13
CA LEU A 51 0.67 -4.04 8.91
C LEU A 51 1.79 -5.09 8.91
N ILE A 52 3.03 -4.70 8.65
CA ILE A 52 4.22 -5.56 8.77
C ILE A 52 4.70 -5.59 10.23
N ASP A 53 4.81 -4.43 10.87
CA ASP A 53 5.40 -4.30 12.20
C ASP A 53 4.59 -4.99 13.29
N VAL A 54 3.25 -4.96 13.22
CA VAL A 54 2.37 -5.60 14.20
C VAL A 54 2.57 -7.12 14.24
N PRO A 55 2.37 -7.88 13.14
CA PRO A 55 2.57 -9.33 13.16
C PRO A 55 4.03 -9.71 13.38
N TYR A 56 5.00 -8.92 12.91
CA TYR A 56 6.41 -9.20 13.16
C TYR A 56 6.74 -9.20 14.66
N LYS A 57 6.25 -8.20 15.40
CA LYS A 57 6.40 -8.11 16.86
C LYS A 57 5.66 -9.25 17.57
N GLN A 58 4.46 -9.58 17.13
CA GLN A 58 3.63 -10.64 17.74
C GLN A 58 4.20 -12.04 17.53
N ALA A 59 4.82 -12.29 16.37
CA ALA A 59 5.40 -13.57 16.03
C ALA A 59 6.62 -13.95 16.88
N ALA A 60 7.31 -12.95 17.47
CA ALA A 60 8.45 -13.16 18.37
C ALA A 60 9.52 -14.13 17.79
N GLY A 61 9.75 -14.09 16.48
CA GLY A 61 10.70 -14.95 15.76
C GLY A 61 10.10 -16.12 14.99
N ASP A 62 8.80 -16.42 15.14
CA ASP A 62 8.10 -17.44 14.35
C ASP A 62 7.75 -16.93 12.93
N GLU A 63 8.45 -17.43 11.91
CA GLU A 63 8.22 -17.01 10.52
C GLU A 63 6.82 -17.37 10.02
N ARG A 64 6.26 -18.50 10.44
CA ARG A 64 4.92 -18.90 9.99
C ARG A 64 3.86 -18.01 10.62
N GLY A 65 3.94 -17.78 11.93
CA GLY A 65 3.05 -16.84 12.62
C GLY A 65 3.11 -15.42 12.05
N PHE A 66 4.30 -14.95 11.66
CA PHE A 66 4.46 -13.67 10.97
C PHE A 66 3.75 -13.64 9.61
N ILE A 67 3.99 -14.66 8.77
CA ILE A 67 3.40 -14.76 7.42
C ILE A 67 1.88 -14.81 7.51
N ASP A 68 1.33 -15.66 8.39
CA ASP A 68 -0.12 -15.80 8.57
C ASP A 68 -0.75 -14.49 9.09
N GLY A 69 -0.06 -13.84 10.04
CA GLY A 69 -0.48 -12.55 10.59
C GLY A 69 -0.51 -11.45 9.53
N PHE A 70 0.54 -11.34 8.72
CA PHE A 70 0.59 -10.37 7.62
C PHE A 70 -0.48 -10.66 6.57
N LYS A 71 -0.59 -11.92 6.08
CA LYS A 71 -1.57 -12.31 5.06
C LYS A 71 -3.01 -12.02 5.49
N LYS A 72 -3.33 -12.24 6.77
CA LYS A 72 -4.65 -11.88 7.30
C LYS A 72 -4.91 -10.37 7.21
N LEU A 73 -3.93 -9.55 7.59
CA LEU A 73 -4.07 -8.09 7.58
C LEU A 73 -4.09 -7.52 6.16
N SER A 74 -3.23 -8.03 5.28
CA SER A 74 -3.09 -7.60 3.88
C SER A 74 -4.27 -8.01 3.01
N VAL A 75 -5.12 -8.93 3.45
CA VAL A 75 -6.43 -9.19 2.82
C VAL A 75 -7.51 -8.26 3.38
N ASN A 76 -7.60 -8.15 4.70
CA ASN A 76 -8.71 -7.45 5.36
C ASN A 76 -8.69 -5.94 5.13
N VAL A 77 -7.51 -5.30 5.18
CA VAL A 77 -7.42 -3.84 5.01
C VAL A 77 -7.76 -3.43 3.57
N PRO A 78 -7.18 -4.04 2.52
CA PRO A 78 -7.56 -3.75 1.14
C PRO A 78 -9.01 -4.12 0.79
N ALA A 79 -9.63 -5.07 1.48
CA ALA A 79 -11.06 -5.38 1.26
C ALA A 79 -11.96 -4.14 1.52
N LEU A 80 -11.60 -3.27 2.47
CA LEU A 80 -12.34 -2.03 2.70
C LEU A 80 -12.23 -1.06 1.52
N TRP A 81 -11.06 -0.98 0.89
CA TRP A 81 -10.83 -0.15 -0.30
C TRP A 81 -11.53 -0.74 -1.54
N ARG A 82 -11.54 -2.07 -1.70
CA ARG A 82 -12.32 -2.74 -2.77
C ARG A 82 -13.82 -2.46 -2.64
N ASN A 83 -14.35 -2.48 -1.42
CA ASN A 83 -15.74 -2.10 -1.16
C ASN A 83 -16.01 -0.62 -1.44
N SER A 84 -15.07 0.27 -1.08
CA SER A 84 -15.14 1.70 -1.41
C SER A 84 -15.16 1.93 -2.92
N LEU A 85 -14.31 1.22 -3.66
CA LEU A 85 -14.23 1.26 -5.11
C LEU A 85 -15.52 0.77 -5.77
N SER A 86 -16.11 -0.34 -5.30
CA SER A 86 -17.39 -0.84 -5.82
C SER A 86 -18.48 0.23 -5.71
N LYS A 87 -18.61 0.86 -4.55
CA LYS A 87 -19.58 1.94 -4.34
C LYS A 87 -19.29 3.15 -5.22
N ALA A 88 -18.03 3.52 -5.39
CA ALA A 88 -17.65 4.62 -6.28
C ALA A 88 -18.06 4.33 -7.74
N LYS A 89 -17.89 3.08 -8.19
CA LYS A 89 -18.32 2.61 -9.52
C LYS A 89 -19.85 2.65 -9.67
N GLU A 90 -20.61 2.24 -8.66
CA GLU A 90 -22.08 2.32 -8.66
C GLU A 90 -22.59 3.76 -8.81
N HIS A 91 -21.86 4.74 -8.25
CA HIS A 91 -22.22 6.15 -8.29
C HIS A 91 -21.54 6.95 -9.42
N ASN A 92 -20.72 6.32 -10.27
CA ASN A 92 -19.89 6.98 -11.29
C ASN A 92 -19.00 8.11 -10.73
N ASP A 93 -18.50 7.95 -9.51
CA ASP A 93 -17.61 8.90 -8.84
C ASP A 93 -16.17 8.71 -9.36
N ALA A 94 -15.84 9.39 -10.45
CA ALA A 94 -14.59 9.19 -11.18
C ALA A 94 -13.34 9.49 -10.33
N GLU A 95 -13.36 10.56 -9.52
CA GLU A 95 -12.24 10.92 -8.65
C GLU A 95 -11.99 9.81 -7.61
N LYS A 96 -13.07 9.35 -6.97
CA LYS A 96 -12.96 8.29 -5.96
C LYS A 96 -12.55 6.95 -6.56
N ILE A 97 -12.99 6.63 -7.78
CA ILE A 97 -12.54 5.44 -8.50
C ILE A 97 -11.02 5.49 -8.68
N MET A 98 -10.48 6.59 -9.21
CA MET A 98 -9.04 6.74 -9.42
C MET A 98 -8.24 6.63 -8.12
N ILE A 99 -8.73 7.25 -7.04
CA ILE A 99 -8.11 7.18 -5.71
C ILE A 99 -8.05 5.75 -5.19
N GLU A 100 -9.17 5.03 -5.19
CA GLU A 100 -9.21 3.67 -4.63
C GLU A 100 -8.42 2.68 -5.50
N GLU A 101 -8.43 2.83 -6.82
CA GLU A 101 -7.59 2.03 -7.72
C GLU A 101 -6.10 2.28 -7.49
N ALA A 102 -5.68 3.53 -7.28
CA ALA A 102 -4.29 3.86 -6.98
C ALA A 102 -3.83 3.27 -5.64
N LYS A 103 -4.68 3.32 -4.60
CA LYS A 103 -4.39 2.68 -3.30
C LYS A 103 -4.22 1.17 -3.44
N LEU A 104 -5.14 0.51 -4.15
CA LEU A 104 -5.13 -0.93 -4.35
C LEU A 104 -3.90 -1.37 -5.15
N LYS A 105 -3.51 -0.61 -6.17
CA LYS A 105 -2.30 -0.89 -6.94
C LYS A 105 -1.03 -0.92 -6.07
N VAL A 106 -0.88 0.05 -5.16
CA VAL A 106 0.24 0.06 -4.21
C VAL A 106 0.17 -1.13 -3.26
N ALA A 107 -1.03 -1.42 -2.73
CA ALA A 107 -1.25 -2.54 -1.83
C ALA A 107 -0.88 -3.89 -2.48
N ASP A 108 -1.38 -4.13 -3.69
CA ASP A 108 -1.14 -5.36 -4.45
C ASP A 108 0.37 -5.51 -4.75
N SER A 109 1.06 -4.43 -5.14
CA SER A 109 2.52 -4.46 -5.38
C SER A 109 3.34 -4.80 -4.12
N ILE A 110 2.94 -4.31 -2.94
CA ILE A 110 3.59 -4.66 -1.68
C ILE A 110 3.34 -6.13 -1.32
N ILE A 111 2.12 -6.61 -1.55
CA ILE A 111 1.74 -8.01 -1.29
C ILE A 111 2.50 -8.95 -2.21
N GLU A 112 2.62 -8.63 -3.49
CA GLU A 112 3.43 -9.37 -4.46
C GLU A 112 4.88 -9.46 -4.00
N LYS A 113 5.50 -8.32 -3.64
CA LYS A 113 6.88 -8.31 -3.13
C LYS A 113 7.02 -9.10 -1.82
N PHE A 114 6.01 -9.10 -0.96
CA PHE A 114 6.00 -9.95 0.23
C PHE A 114 6.01 -11.43 -0.14
N ASP A 115 5.12 -11.86 -1.03
CA ASP A 115 5.01 -13.26 -1.47
C ASP A 115 6.27 -13.74 -2.24
N GLU A 116 7.00 -12.83 -2.90
CA GLU A 116 8.31 -13.15 -3.48
C GLU A 116 9.38 -13.47 -2.43
N LEU A 117 9.31 -12.83 -1.25
CA LEU A 117 10.31 -12.94 -0.19
C LEU A 117 10.01 -14.06 0.81
N PHE A 118 8.74 -14.42 1.00
CA PHE A 118 8.26 -15.30 2.08
C PHE A 118 7.45 -16.48 1.57
#